data_AF-A0AA36H1R0-F1
#
_entry.id   AF-A0AA36H1R0-F1
#
_cell.length_a   1.000
_cell.length_b   1.000
_cell.length_c   1.000
_cell.angle_alpha   90.00
_cell.angle_beta   90.00
_cell.angle_gamma   90.00
#
_symmetry.space_group_name_H-M   'P 1'
#
loop_
_entity.id
_entity.type
_entity.pdbx_description
1 polymer ?
#
loop_
_entity_poly.entity_id
_entity_poly.type
_entity_poly.pdbx_seq_one_letter_code
_entity_poly.pdbx_strand_id
1 'polypeptide(L)'
;MSYESLSNLLGSLEFLYAMSEPTAGQISPRQRRQYVRQEHIRFIETRFRIFDEYLVTRRPEGFLEFIKLLPDEFEDLYERIGSGLEHPRTHLGPVTGRHRLMIYLRFVTQRRTFTAYALDIGMGKTTVSNVVEEVAEAIIRGISRTLAIYITTNRDSVLHNVAFPPLTRARLEEVARKTQARFSVLMQDVYNDSVCLEARPLWKYYWNYKHYHSIILLAICDCDYRFMAYDVGAPGRRGDAGVFRNSAIKRWLERHDDVFPPTRGLGRVGPVQYHFLVDGGFAQGPRFIRPYREPETTTGDRRRFNRQLSGARHMIESTFGLLAQRFQILMTRMTLTPERAKRLVVSLMILHNMLPRRQDSLAEVERFRPAQNAYHPLRNTDLLPTGGAARDLITQYYVDLYGHER
;
A
#
# COMPACT_ATOMS: atom_id res chain seq x y z
N MET A 1 52.67 49.94 38.82
CA MET A 1 52.23 48.70 39.51
C MET A 1 53.45 48.06 40.13
N SER A 2 53.47 47.85 41.45
CA SER A 2 54.60 47.21 42.15
C SER A 2 54.66 45.71 41.83
N TYR A 3 55.85 45.11 42.00
CA TYR A 3 56.09 43.68 41.75
C TYR A 3 55.13 42.77 42.55
N GLU A 4 54.70 43.21 43.74
CA GLU A 4 53.67 42.53 44.56
C GLU A 4 52.27 42.54 43.93
N SER A 5 51.91 43.58 43.17
CA SER A 5 50.62 43.60 42.46
C SER A 5 50.59 42.61 41.30
N LEU A 6 51.74 42.33 40.68
CA LEU A 6 51.87 41.35 39.60
C LEU A 6 51.89 39.91 40.12
N SER A 7 52.53 39.63 41.26
CA SER A 7 52.50 38.28 41.84
C SER A 7 51.11 37.89 42.36
N ASN A 8 50.37 38.84 42.94
CA ASN A 8 48.99 38.61 43.37
C ASN A 8 48.03 38.38 42.19
N LEU A 9 48.26 39.04 41.05
CA LEU A 9 47.48 38.82 39.83
C LEU A 9 47.78 37.45 39.21
N LEU A 10 49.05 37.02 39.23
CA LEU A 10 49.48 35.70 38.76
C LEU A 10 48.91 34.57 39.63
N GLY A 11 48.96 34.71 40.97
CA GLY A 11 48.36 33.73 41.88
C GLY A 11 46.84 33.63 41.74
N SER A 12 46.15 34.75 41.44
CA SER A 12 44.71 34.75 41.17
C SER A 12 44.35 34.09 39.84
N LEU A 13 45.20 34.25 38.82
CA LEU A 13 45.05 33.62 37.51
C LEU A 13 45.33 32.11 37.57
N GLU A 14 46.33 31.67 38.32
CA GLU A 14 46.60 30.24 38.56
C GLU A 14 45.44 29.57 39.32
N PHE A 15 44.85 30.25 40.29
CA PHE A 15 43.68 29.75 41.02
C PHE A 15 42.44 29.63 40.12
N LEU A 16 42.21 30.60 39.23
CA LEU A 16 41.15 30.55 38.23
C LEU A 16 41.40 29.46 37.16
N TYR A 17 42.66 29.22 36.79
CA TYR A 17 43.03 28.16 35.86
C TYR A 17 42.80 26.77 36.48
N ALA A 18 43.16 26.58 37.75
CA ALA A 18 42.93 25.35 38.50
C ALA A 18 41.42 25.05 38.73
N MET A 19 40.59 26.10 38.81
CA MET A 19 39.12 25.99 38.88
C MET A 19 38.46 25.77 37.50
N SER A 20 39.20 25.96 36.41
CA SER A 20 38.73 25.80 35.04
C SER A 20 39.11 24.47 34.39
N GLU A 21 39.89 23.62 35.08
CA GLU A 21 40.10 22.26 34.60
C GLU A 21 38.76 21.51 34.66
N PRO A 22 38.24 21.04 33.50
CA PRO A 22 37.07 20.19 33.52
C PRO A 22 37.47 18.95 34.31
N THR A 23 36.76 18.69 35.41
CA THR A 23 36.83 17.41 36.11
C THR A 23 36.76 16.33 35.05
N ALA A 24 37.86 15.58 34.89
CA ALA A 24 37.94 14.44 34.01
C ALA A 24 37.03 13.35 34.58
N GLY A 25 35.72 13.55 34.46
CA GLY A 25 34.73 12.50 34.61
C GLY A 25 35.18 11.39 33.68
N GLN A 26 35.36 10.20 34.24
CA GLN A 26 35.71 9.00 33.50
C GLN A 26 34.70 8.79 32.38
N ILE A 27 34.98 9.34 31.19
CA ILE A 27 34.25 8.99 29.98
C ILE A 27 34.69 7.57 29.69
N SER A 28 33.90 6.61 30.18
CA SER A 28 34.07 5.20 29.80
C SER A 28 34.30 5.15 28.27
N PRO A 29 35.37 4.51 27.78
CA PRO A 29 35.68 4.50 26.37
C PRO A 29 34.45 3.98 25.64
N ARG A 30 33.89 4.81 24.76
CA ARG A 30 32.66 4.51 24.01
C ARG A 30 32.83 3.12 23.39
N GLN A 31 32.14 2.14 23.95
CA GLN A 31 32.29 0.74 23.56
C GLN A 31 32.01 0.66 22.06
N ARG A 32 33.03 0.37 21.25
CA ARG A 32 32.88 0.29 19.79
C ARG A 32 31.81 -0.77 19.52
N ARG A 33 30.68 -0.35 18.94
CA ARG A 33 29.64 -1.28 18.52
C ARG A 33 30.23 -2.21 17.47
N GLN A 34 30.38 -3.47 17.80
CA GLN A 34 30.80 -4.50 16.85
C GLN A 34 29.68 -4.72 15.83
N TYR A 35 30.05 -4.81 14.55
CA TYR A 35 29.08 -5.04 13.46
C TYR A 35 28.39 -6.40 13.60
N VAL A 36 29.14 -7.42 14.02
CA VAL A 36 28.63 -8.77 14.33
C VAL A 36 28.85 -9.03 15.82
N ARG A 37 27.84 -9.59 16.49
CA ARG A 37 27.99 -10.05 17.88
C ARG A 37 28.95 -11.23 17.94
N GLN A 38 29.78 -11.27 18.97
CA GLN A 38 30.79 -12.31 19.17
C GLN A 38 30.23 -13.74 19.02
N GLU A 39 29.02 -13.98 19.55
CA GLU A 39 28.30 -15.27 19.49
C GLU A 39 28.00 -15.76 18.07
N HIS A 40 27.92 -14.85 17.08
CA HIS A 40 27.55 -15.13 15.69
C HIS A 40 28.74 -15.15 14.73
N ILE A 41 29.96 -14.78 15.16
CA ILE A 41 31.13 -14.68 14.27
C ILE A 41 31.42 -16.02 13.58
N ARG A 42 31.37 -17.13 14.33
CA ARG A 42 31.59 -18.50 13.80
C ARG A 42 30.56 -18.97 12.77
N PHE A 43 29.41 -18.30 12.66
CA PHE A 43 28.32 -18.67 11.76
C PHE A 43 28.14 -17.67 10.61
N ILE A 44 29.06 -16.73 10.44
CA ILE A 44 28.90 -15.62 9.50
C ILE A 44 28.80 -16.10 8.05
N GLU A 45 29.59 -17.12 7.69
CA GLU A 45 29.63 -17.70 6.34
C GLU A 45 28.38 -18.52 6.02
N THR A 46 27.79 -19.16 7.04
CA THR A 46 26.63 -20.05 6.86
C THR A 46 25.29 -19.39 7.22
N ARG A 47 25.29 -18.09 7.59
CA ARG A 47 24.09 -17.39 8.11
C ARG A 47 22.89 -17.49 7.18
N PHE A 48 23.14 -17.37 5.87
CA PHE A 48 22.09 -17.37 4.85
C PHE A 48 22.03 -18.68 4.05
N ARG A 49 22.73 -19.73 4.50
CA ARG A 49 22.82 -21.02 3.81
C ARG A 49 21.45 -21.58 3.42
N ILE A 50 20.45 -21.48 4.30
CA ILE A 50 19.08 -21.96 4.02
C ILE A 50 18.50 -21.25 2.80
N PHE A 51 18.66 -19.93 2.71
CA PHE A 51 18.18 -19.17 1.55
C PHE A 51 18.97 -19.52 0.30
N ASP A 52 20.30 -19.57 0.39
CA ASP A 52 21.17 -19.87 -0.75
C ASP A 52 20.88 -21.28 -1.30
N GLU A 53 20.61 -22.25 -0.43
CA GLU A 53 20.17 -23.60 -0.80
C GLU A 53 18.83 -23.56 -1.55
N TYR A 54 17.78 -22.92 -1.00
CA TYR A 54 16.48 -22.88 -1.67
C TYR A 54 16.52 -22.13 -3.00
N LEU A 55 17.34 -21.08 -3.14
CA LEU A 55 17.46 -20.31 -4.38
C LEU A 55 18.03 -21.16 -5.53
N VAL A 56 18.97 -22.06 -5.24
CA VAL A 56 19.64 -22.91 -6.24
C VAL A 56 18.94 -24.28 -6.39
N THR A 57 18.02 -24.62 -5.50
CA THR A 57 17.34 -25.92 -5.50
C THR A 57 16.40 -26.05 -6.71
N ARG A 58 16.38 -27.23 -7.34
CA ARG A 58 15.48 -27.56 -8.48
C ARG A 58 13.99 -27.72 -8.11
N ARG A 59 13.63 -27.52 -6.84
CA ARG A 59 12.27 -27.60 -6.29
C ARG A 59 11.79 -26.18 -5.96
N PRO A 60 11.17 -25.49 -6.92
CA PRO A 60 10.79 -24.09 -6.75
C PRO A 60 9.71 -23.88 -5.67
N GLU A 61 8.98 -24.93 -5.27
CA GLU A 61 7.90 -24.88 -4.29
C GLU A 61 8.41 -24.52 -2.89
N GLY A 62 9.57 -25.05 -2.50
CA GLY A 62 10.16 -24.76 -1.18
C GLY A 62 10.57 -23.30 -1.06
N PHE A 63 11.16 -22.73 -2.11
CA PHE A 63 11.51 -21.30 -2.16
C PHE A 63 10.26 -20.42 -2.17
N LEU A 64 9.22 -20.85 -2.89
CA LEU A 64 7.92 -20.21 -2.87
C LEU A 64 7.29 -20.20 -1.48
N GLU A 65 7.32 -21.30 -0.74
CA GLU A 65 6.83 -21.32 0.63
C GLU A 65 7.66 -20.40 1.55
N PHE A 66 8.98 -20.38 1.32
CA PHE A 66 9.95 -19.65 2.13
C PHE A 66 9.84 -18.12 2.02
N ILE A 67 9.66 -17.56 0.80
CA ILE A 67 9.62 -16.09 0.57
C ILE A 67 8.40 -15.60 -0.24
N LYS A 68 7.49 -16.49 -0.66
CA LYS A 68 6.30 -16.19 -1.47
C LYS A 68 6.57 -15.78 -2.93
N LEU A 69 7.79 -15.98 -3.42
CA LEU A 69 8.21 -15.81 -4.81
C LEU A 69 8.84 -17.09 -5.36
N LEU A 70 8.74 -17.28 -6.68
CA LEU A 70 9.59 -18.25 -7.39
C LEU A 70 11.03 -17.70 -7.51
N PRO A 71 12.04 -18.57 -7.71
CA PRO A 71 13.42 -18.14 -7.91
C PRO A 71 13.58 -17.08 -9.01
N ASP A 72 12.95 -17.30 -10.17
CA ASP A 72 13.01 -16.36 -11.31
C ASP A 72 12.34 -15.02 -10.96
N GLU A 73 11.20 -15.03 -10.27
CA GLU A 73 10.53 -13.81 -9.84
C GLU A 73 11.36 -13.01 -8.81
N PHE A 74 12.12 -13.72 -7.97
CA PHE A 74 13.03 -13.10 -7.02
C PHE A 74 14.21 -12.43 -7.74
N GLU A 75 14.82 -13.13 -8.70
CA GLU A 75 15.92 -12.58 -9.49
C GLU A 75 15.46 -11.42 -10.38
N ASP A 76 14.30 -11.52 -11.02
CA ASP A 76 13.68 -10.43 -11.80
C ASP A 76 13.44 -9.18 -10.93
N LEU A 77 12.98 -9.36 -9.70
CA LEU A 77 12.82 -8.26 -8.76
C LEU A 77 14.17 -7.70 -8.34
N TYR A 78 15.14 -8.57 -8.04
CA TYR A 78 16.49 -8.17 -7.64
C TYR A 78 17.19 -7.38 -8.74
N GLU A 79 17.09 -7.80 -10.00
CA GLU A 79 17.68 -7.09 -11.14
C GLU A 79 17.18 -5.63 -11.22
N ARG A 80 15.91 -5.39 -10.87
CA ARG A 80 15.29 -4.07 -10.92
C ARG A 80 15.59 -3.16 -9.73
N ILE A 81 16.16 -3.68 -8.63
CA ILE A 81 16.46 -2.87 -7.42
C ILE A 81 17.87 -3.06 -6.87
N GLY A 82 18.62 -4.05 -7.37
CA GLY A 82 19.86 -4.55 -6.78
C GLY A 82 20.95 -3.48 -6.69
N SER A 83 21.01 -2.57 -7.66
CA SER A 83 21.94 -1.43 -7.63
C SER A 83 21.77 -0.52 -6.41
N GLY A 84 20.57 -0.47 -5.82
CA GLY A 84 20.28 0.27 -4.59
C GLY A 84 20.53 -0.53 -3.30
N LEU A 85 20.79 -1.83 -3.41
CA LEU A 85 20.97 -2.76 -2.28
C LEU A 85 22.41 -3.26 -2.14
N GLU A 86 23.26 -3.02 -3.12
CA GLU A 86 24.67 -3.39 -3.08
C GLU A 86 25.50 -2.39 -2.27
N HIS A 87 26.29 -2.91 -1.34
CA HIS A 87 27.17 -2.11 -0.48
C HIS A 87 28.61 -2.54 -0.69
N PRO A 88 29.57 -1.60 -0.66
CA PRO A 88 30.99 -1.93 -0.66
C PRO A 88 31.33 -2.89 0.49
N ARG A 89 32.22 -3.85 0.24
CA ARG A 89 32.68 -4.79 1.25
C ARG A 89 33.64 -4.07 2.21
N THR A 90 33.09 -3.48 3.27
CA THR A 90 33.85 -2.68 4.26
C THR A 90 34.24 -3.45 5.52
N HIS A 91 33.71 -4.67 5.70
CA HIS A 91 33.93 -5.50 6.90
C HIS A 91 33.72 -6.98 6.57
N LEU A 92 34.05 -7.85 7.54
CA LEU A 92 33.91 -9.31 7.42
C LEU A 92 32.42 -9.70 7.30
N GLY A 93 32.07 -10.44 6.24
CA GLY A 93 30.72 -10.99 6.00
C GLY A 93 29.61 -9.95 5.79
N PRO A 94 29.70 -9.07 4.78
CA PRO A 94 28.66 -8.08 4.50
C PRO A 94 27.38 -8.74 3.98
N VAL A 95 26.23 -8.22 4.40
CA VAL A 95 24.91 -8.66 3.89
C VAL A 95 24.78 -8.21 2.44
N THR A 96 24.82 -9.18 1.51
CA THR A 96 24.71 -8.94 0.06
C THR A 96 23.35 -8.35 -0.32
N GLY A 97 23.24 -7.75 -1.51
CA GLY A 97 21.96 -7.21 -1.99
C GLY A 97 20.85 -8.26 -2.03
N ARG A 98 21.14 -9.48 -2.51
CA ARG A 98 20.18 -10.61 -2.49
C ARG A 98 19.75 -10.96 -1.08
N HIS A 99 20.69 -11.06 -0.14
CA HIS A 99 20.36 -11.34 1.26
C HIS A 99 19.51 -10.23 1.89
N ARG A 100 19.74 -8.97 1.53
CA ARG A 100 18.89 -7.85 1.98
C ARG A 100 17.47 -7.97 1.47
N LEU A 101 17.28 -8.26 0.18
CA LEU A 101 15.96 -8.49 -0.39
C LEU A 101 15.26 -9.68 0.27
N MET A 102 15.96 -10.78 0.50
CA MET A 102 15.42 -11.93 1.24
C MET A 102 14.99 -11.56 2.66
N ILE A 103 15.82 -10.80 3.41
CA ILE A 103 15.49 -10.35 4.77
C ILE A 103 14.17 -9.57 4.76
N TYR A 104 13.99 -8.66 3.80
CA TYR A 104 12.75 -7.91 3.65
C TYR A 104 11.56 -8.82 3.32
N LEU A 105 11.65 -9.65 2.27
CA LEU A 105 10.53 -10.51 1.83
C LEU A 105 10.10 -11.49 2.91
N ARG A 106 11.07 -12.13 3.58
CA ARG A 106 10.78 -13.06 4.66
C ARG A 106 10.23 -12.37 5.90
N PHE A 107 10.64 -11.13 6.17
CA PHE A 107 10.02 -10.31 7.23
C PHE A 107 8.55 -9.98 6.92
N VAL A 108 8.24 -9.51 5.71
CA VAL A 108 6.90 -9.01 5.38
C VAL A 108 5.86 -10.10 5.16
N THR A 109 6.30 -11.30 4.80
CA THR A 109 5.46 -12.49 4.64
C THR A 109 5.11 -13.18 5.96
N GLN A 110 5.77 -12.81 7.06
CA GLN A 110 5.58 -13.42 8.38
C GLN A 110 4.96 -12.47 9.40
N ARG A 111 4.29 -13.03 10.41
CA ARG A 111 3.71 -12.28 11.54
C ARG A 111 4.68 -12.15 12.72
N ARG A 112 5.86 -11.58 12.48
CA ARG A 112 6.91 -11.47 13.50
C ARG A 112 7.23 -10.01 13.82
N THR A 113 7.70 -9.78 15.05
CA THR A 113 8.29 -8.49 15.42
C THR A 113 9.73 -8.42 14.91
N PHE A 114 10.26 -7.21 14.76
CA PHE A 114 11.69 -7.03 14.42
C PHE A 114 12.63 -7.73 15.41
N THR A 115 12.27 -7.78 16.69
CA THR A 115 13.09 -8.45 17.72
C THR A 115 13.12 -9.95 17.49
N ALA A 116 11.96 -10.58 17.32
CA ALA A 116 11.87 -12.03 17.10
C ALA A 116 12.58 -12.43 15.80
N TYR A 117 12.31 -11.71 14.71
CA TYR A 117 12.90 -12.01 13.42
C TYR A 117 14.43 -11.81 13.39
N ALA A 118 14.94 -10.79 14.08
CA ALA A 118 16.38 -10.55 14.21
C ALA A 118 17.09 -11.68 14.98
N LEU A 119 16.45 -12.28 15.98
CA LEU A 119 16.97 -13.45 16.68
C LEU A 119 17.02 -14.68 15.76
N ASP A 120 15.98 -14.91 14.95
CA ASP A 120 15.91 -16.07 14.04
C ASP A 120 17.05 -16.09 13.02
N ILE A 121 17.49 -14.92 12.56
CA ILE A 121 18.54 -14.79 11.54
C ILE A 121 19.92 -14.44 12.13
N GLY A 122 20.03 -14.35 13.46
CA GLY A 122 21.29 -14.03 14.16
C GLY A 122 21.85 -12.64 13.83
N MET A 123 20.98 -11.63 13.75
CA MET A 123 21.34 -10.25 13.40
C MET A 123 20.87 -9.24 14.46
N GLY A 124 21.46 -8.05 14.46
CA GLY A 124 20.99 -6.94 15.29
C GLY A 124 19.63 -6.42 14.82
N LYS A 125 18.68 -6.20 15.75
CA LYS A 125 17.36 -5.60 15.47
C LYS A 125 17.47 -4.33 14.61
N THR A 126 18.41 -3.45 14.93
CA THR A 126 18.64 -2.19 14.19
C THR A 126 19.09 -2.47 12.76
N THR A 127 19.95 -3.46 12.55
CA THR A 127 20.40 -3.87 11.22
C THR A 127 19.22 -4.36 10.37
N VAL A 128 18.39 -5.24 10.92
CA VAL A 128 17.18 -5.75 10.23
C VAL A 128 16.22 -4.60 9.91
N SER A 129 15.97 -3.72 10.88
CA SER A 129 15.14 -2.53 10.70
C SER A 129 15.63 -1.63 9.56
N ASN A 130 16.95 -1.41 9.46
CA ASN A 130 17.54 -0.58 8.41
C ASN A 130 17.45 -1.26 7.04
N VAL A 131 17.70 -2.56 6.97
CA VAL A 131 17.56 -3.35 5.73
C VAL A 131 16.12 -3.32 5.24
N VAL A 132 15.13 -3.50 6.12
CA VAL A 132 13.71 -3.45 5.73
C VAL A 132 13.32 -2.08 5.18
N GLU A 133 13.83 -1.00 5.77
CA GLU A 133 13.57 0.36 5.33
C GLU A 133 14.22 0.67 3.98
N GLU A 134 15.48 0.28 3.81
CA GLU A 134 16.23 0.42 2.58
C GLU A 134 15.60 -0.36 1.43
N VAL A 135 15.22 -1.62 1.64
CA VAL A 135 14.57 -2.42 0.58
C VAL A 135 13.19 -1.85 0.24
N ALA A 136 12.41 -1.40 1.24
CA ALA A 136 11.14 -0.73 0.96
C ALA A 136 11.34 0.53 0.11
N GLU A 137 12.38 1.32 0.40
CA GLU A 137 12.72 2.52 -0.36
C GLU A 137 13.22 2.18 -1.77
N ALA A 138 14.02 1.14 -1.93
CA ALA A 138 14.50 0.65 -3.24
C ALA A 138 13.33 0.16 -4.11
N ILE A 139 12.36 -0.56 -3.54
CA ILE A 139 11.13 -0.96 -4.24
C ILE A 139 10.30 0.26 -4.66
N ILE A 140 10.18 1.27 -3.79
CA ILE A 140 9.43 2.50 -4.10
C ILE A 140 10.11 3.32 -5.19
N ARG A 141 11.43 3.47 -5.14
CA ARG A 141 12.20 4.29 -6.09
C ARG A 141 12.45 3.59 -7.42
N GLY A 142 12.56 2.26 -7.45
CA GLY A 142 13.16 1.55 -8.58
C GLY A 142 14.60 2.01 -8.85
N ILE A 143 15.18 1.61 -9.99
CA ILE A 143 16.45 2.19 -10.47
C ILE A 143 16.22 3.66 -10.80
N SER A 144 16.37 4.54 -9.81
CA SER A 144 16.39 5.98 -10.03
C SER A 144 17.47 6.59 -9.16
N ARG A 145 18.58 6.94 -9.81
CA ARG A 145 19.83 7.46 -9.24
C ARG A 145 19.75 8.92 -8.78
N THR A 146 18.55 9.43 -8.52
CA THR A 146 18.35 10.86 -8.24
C THR A 146 17.68 11.05 -6.90
N LEU A 147 18.42 11.70 -6.00
CA LEU A 147 18.02 12.10 -4.67
C LEU A 147 16.70 12.89 -4.67
N ALA A 148 15.93 12.64 -3.60
CA ALA A 148 15.06 13.61 -2.91
C ALA A 148 14.03 14.37 -3.77
N ILE A 149 12.75 14.01 -3.61
CA ILE A 149 11.72 14.87 -3.00
C ILE A 149 10.51 13.98 -2.66
N TYR A 150 10.19 13.95 -1.36
CA TYR A 150 8.91 13.47 -0.88
C TYR A 150 7.82 14.42 -1.37
N ILE A 151 6.72 13.84 -1.87
CA ILE A 151 5.43 14.48 -2.14
C ILE A 151 5.33 15.05 -3.57
N THR A 152 4.29 14.58 -4.26
CA THR A 152 3.82 14.90 -5.62
C THR A 152 4.61 14.32 -6.79
N THR A 153 3.92 13.47 -7.56
CA THR A 153 4.34 12.86 -8.84
C THR A 153 5.48 11.84 -8.72
N ASN A 154 5.11 10.61 -8.38
CA ASN A 154 5.94 9.41 -8.42
C ASN A 154 6.32 8.97 -9.86
N ARG A 155 6.54 9.93 -10.78
CA ARG A 155 6.69 9.68 -12.22
C ARG A 155 8.03 9.05 -12.60
N ASP A 156 9.03 9.08 -11.72
CA ASP A 156 10.41 8.67 -12.05
C ASP A 156 10.79 7.28 -11.52
N SER A 157 9.88 6.59 -10.82
CA SER A 157 10.10 5.21 -10.37
C SER A 157 9.55 4.22 -11.39
N VAL A 158 10.46 3.51 -12.07
CA VAL A 158 10.11 2.49 -13.08
C VAL A 158 9.18 1.42 -12.48
N LEU A 159 9.47 0.95 -11.26
CA LEU A 159 8.66 -0.06 -10.59
C LEU A 159 7.29 0.46 -10.21
N HIS A 160 7.22 1.68 -9.67
CA HIS A 160 5.94 2.27 -9.30
C HIS A 160 5.06 2.50 -10.53
N ASN A 161 5.62 3.00 -11.63
CA ASN A 161 4.88 3.21 -12.89
C ASN A 161 4.37 1.90 -13.49
N VAL A 162 5.14 0.81 -13.39
CA VAL A 162 4.70 -0.52 -13.82
C VAL A 162 3.57 -1.04 -12.92
N ALA A 163 3.71 -0.87 -11.60
CA ALA A 163 2.70 -1.31 -10.62
C ALA A 163 1.42 -0.45 -10.66
N PHE A 164 1.56 0.85 -10.91
CA PHE A 164 0.51 1.85 -10.95
C PHE A 164 0.61 2.65 -12.24
N PRO A 165 0.22 2.08 -13.39
CA PRO A 165 0.20 2.83 -14.63
C PRO A 165 -0.72 4.06 -14.50
N PRO A 166 -0.54 5.10 -15.32
CA PRO A 166 -1.42 6.26 -15.29
C PRO A 166 -2.90 5.88 -15.46
N LEU A 167 -3.77 6.62 -14.78
CA LEU A 167 -5.22 6.56 -15.01
C LEU A 167 -5.52 7.35 -16.28
N THR A 168 -5.69 6.65 -17.40
CA THR A 168 -6.06 7.24 -18.70
C THR A 168 -7.50 6.88 -19.06
N ARG A 169 -8.09 7.61 -20.00
CA ARG A 169 -9.43 7.31 -20.52
C ARG A 169 -9.55 5.85 -20.98
N ALA A 170 -8.60 5.41 -21.81
CA ALA A 170 -8.56 4.04 -22.32
C ALA A 170 -8.50 3.00 -21.20
N ARG A 171 -7.74 3.27 -20.12
CA ARG A 171 -7.67 2.36 -18.97
C ARG A 171 -8.98 2.31 -18.19
N LEU A 172 -9.63 3.46 -17.99
CA LEU A 172 -10.93 3.51 -17.35
C LEU A 172 -11.96 2.71 -18.17
N GLU A 173 -11.98 2.89 -19.50
CA GLU A 173 -12.84 2.10 -20.41
C GLU A 173 -12.50 0.60 -20.44
N GLU A 174 -11.22 0.23 -20.30
CA GLU A 174 -10.82 -1.17 -20.23
C GLU A 174 -11.32 -1.82 -18.93
N VAL A 175 -11.11 -1.16 -17.78
CA VAL A 175 -11.57 -1.63 -16.47
C VAL A 175 -13.09 -1.72 -16.46
N ALA A 176 -13.77 -0.71 -16.97
CA ALA A 176 -15.21 -0.68 -17.21
C ALA A 176 -15.70 -1.93 -17.94
N ARG A 177 -15.14 -2.18 -19.12
CA ARG A 177 -15.50 -3.30 -19.99
C ARG A 177 -15.21 -4.64 -19.32
N LYS A 178 -14.07 -4.80 -18.65
CA LYS A 178 -13.73 -6.02 -17.92
C LYS A 178 -14.69 -6.27 -16.76
N THR A 179 -15.06 -5.22 -16.04
CA THR A 179 -15.99 -5.32 -14.92
C THR A 179 -17.38 -5.67 -15.43
N GLN A 180 -17.85 -5.01 -16.50
CA GLN A 180 -19.09 -5.37 -17.19
C GLN A 180 -19.10 -6.85 -17.64
N ALA A 181 -18.01 -7.33 -18.24
CA ALA A 181 -17.92 -8.71 -18.70
C ALA A 181 -17.93 -9.75 -17.57
N ARG A 182 -17.30 -9.46 -16.43
CA ARG A 182 -17.19 -10.42 -15.31
C ARG A 182 -18.40 -10.45 -14.40
N PHE A 183 -19.10 -9.32 -14.27
CA PHE A 183 -20.27 -9.17 -13.40
C PHE A 183 -21.51 -8.94 -14.27
N SER A 184 -22.19 -10.01 -14.69
CA SER A 184 -23.37 -9.91 -15.55
C SER A 184 -24.70 -9.85 -14.76
N VAL A 185 -25.71 -9.32 -15.45
CA VAL A 185 -27.11 -9.04 -15.07
C VAL A 185 -27.29 -7.77 -14.24
N LEU A 186 -26.54 -7.59 -13.17
CA LEU A 186 -26.97 -6.66 -12.13
C LEU A 186 -26.18 -5.36 -12.02
N MET A 187 -25.24 -5.14 -12.93
CA MET A 187 -24.15 -4.19 -12.74
C MET A 187 -23.62 -3.61 -14.06
N GLN A 188 -24.08 -4.08 -15.21
CA GLN A 188 -23.33 -3.94 -16.46
C GLN A 188 -23.29 -2.53 -17.05
N ASP A 189 -24.33 -1.73 -16.82
CA ASP A 189 -24.41 -0.40 -17.43
C ASP A 189 -24.07 0.72 -16.44
N VAL A 190 -23.76 0.31 -15.22
CA VAL A 190 -23.45 1.12 -14.04
C VAL A 190 -21.99 0.93 -13.64
N TYR A 191 -21.42 -0.24 -13.91
CA TYR A 191 -19.99 -0.50 -13.78
C TYR A 191 -19.21 -0.20 -15.05
N ASN A 192 -19.70 0.69 -15.91
CA ASN A 192 -18.78 1.29 -16.87
C ASN A 192 -17.67 2.11 -16.16
N ASP A 193 -17.67 2.22 -14.85
CA ASP A 193 -17.45 3.53 -14.29
C ASP A 193 -16.60 3.47 -13.01
N SER A 194 -16.51 2.26 -12.45
CA SER A 194 -16.45 2.09 -11.02
C SER A 194 -15.16 1.46 -10.58
N VAL A 195 -14.26 2.30 -10.11
CA VAL A 195 -13.28 1.84 -9.14
C VAL A 195 -13.85 1.97 -7.73
N CYS A 196 -13.79 0.87 -7.00
CA CYS A 196 -14.15 0.84 -5.59
C CYS A 196 -13.11 1.61 -4.80
N LEU A 197 -13.56 2.70 -4.18
CA LEU A 197 -12.76 3.48 -3.25
C LEU A 197 -13.15 3.11 -1.84
N GLU A 198 -12.23 2.47 -1.14
CA GLU A 198 -12.41 2.10 0.25
C GLU A 198 -11.21 2.58 1.07
N ALA A 199 -11.52 3.24 2.18
CA ALA A 199 -10.54 3.56 3.21
C ALA A 199 -10.44 2.33 4.10
N ARG A 200 -9.45 1.46 3.86
CA ARG A 200 -9.20 0.38 4.79
C ARG A 200 -8.21 0.77 5.87
N PRO A 201 -8.59 0.51 7.13
CA PRO A 201 -7.62 0.45 8.16
C PRO A 201 -6.67 -0.72 7.91
N LEU A 202 -5.41 -0.45 7.60
CA LEU A 202 -4.41 -1.50 7.37
C LEU A 202 -4.07 -2.30 8.63
N TRP A 203 -4.59 -1.88 9.77
CA TRP A 203 -4.40 -2.51 11.07
C TRP A 203 -5.77 -2.99 11.54
N LYS A 204 -5.93 -4.29 11.78
CA LYS A 204 -6.82 -4.70 12.86
C LYS A 204 -6.13 -4.23 14.14
N TYR A 205 -6.81 -3.33 14.85
CA TYR A 205 -6.46 -2.61 16.09
C TYR A 205 -5.95 -1.14 15.93
N TYR A 206 -6.85 -0.20 16.26
CA TYR A 206 -6.82 1.28 16.15
C TYR A 206 -7.07 1.95 17.54
N TRP A 207 -6.65 3.21 17.74
CA TRP A 207 -6.98 4.17 18.82
C TRP A 207 -8.12 4.98 18.25
N ASN A 208 -9.25 4.30 18.06
CA ASN A 208 -10.55 4.91 18.29
C ASN A 208 -10.80 4.90 19.82
N TYR A 209 -12.04 4.97 20.31
CA TYR A 209 -12.45 4.75 21.71
C TYR A 209 -11.83 3.50 22.44
N LYS A 210 -10.98 2.69 21.79
CA LYS A 210 -10.31 1.47 22.30
C LYS A 210 -8.77 1.46 22.30
N HIS A 211 -8.13 2.60 22.09
CA HIS A 211 -6.77 2.82 22.58
C HIS A 211 -5.48 2.20 21.84
N TYR A 212 -5.17 2.37 20.50
CA TYR A 212 -3.81 2.15 19.80
C TYR A 212 -3.41 2.97 18.48
N HIS A 213 -2.24 3.59 18.25
CA HIS A 213 -1.99 4.42 17.01
C HIS A 213 -2.33 3.74 15.65
N SER A 214 -2.77 4.48 14.60
CA SER A 214 -3.27 4.00 13.27
C SER A 214 -2.98 4.89 12.06
N ILE A 215 -2.59 4.32 10.90
CA ILE A 215 -2.63 4.99 9.58
C ILE A 215 -3.67 4.34 8.66
N ILE A 216 -4.38 5.16 7.89
CA ILE A 216 -5.39 4.73 6.93
C ILE A 216 -4.76 4.60 5.54
N LEU A 217 -5.11 3.53 4.83
CA LEU A 217 -4.89 3.37 3.40
C LEU A 217 -6.24 3.53 2.69
N LEU A 218 -6.34 4.59 1.90
CA LEU A 218 -7.39 4.77 0.93
C LEU A 218 -6.92 4.16 -0.39
N ALA A 219 -7.70 3.27 -0.99
CA ALA A 219 -7.31 2.69 -2.27
C ALA A 219 -8.48 2.53 -3.23
N ILE A 220 -8.13 2.50 -4.50
CA ILE A 220 -8.96 2.34 -5.68
C ILE A 220 -8.52 0.99 -6.32
N CYS A 221 -9.41 0.00 -6.51
CA CYS A 221 -9.09 -1.29 -7.18
C CYS A 221 -9.91 -1.63 -8.43
N ASP A 222 -9.30 -2.36 -9.37
CA ASP A 222 -10.04 -2.92 -10.52
C ASP A 222 -10.67 -4.29 -10.22
N CYS A 223 -11.46 -4.79 -11.16
CA CYS A 223 -12.04 -6.15 -11.16
C CYS A 223 -11.03 -7.29 -11.22
N ASP A 224 -9.75 -6.95 -11.42
CA ASP A 224 -8.65 -7.87 -11.35
C ASP A 224 -8.05 -7.92 -9.93
N TYR A 225 -8.50 -7.14 -8.94
CA TYR A 225 -7.84 -7.01 -7.62
C TYR A 225 -6.44 -6.39 -7.71
N ARG A 226 -6.20 -5.49 -8.68
CA ARG A 226 -5.03 -4.58 -8.69
C ARG A 226 -5.45 -3.27 -8.07
N PHE A 227 -4.55 -2.66 -7.30
CA PHE A 227 -4.72 -1.28 -6.90
C PHE A 227 -4.42 -0.36 -8.09
N MET A 228 -5.29 0.60 -8.40
CA MET A 228 -5.06 1.56 -9.49
C MET A 228 -4.64 2.93 -8.95
N ALA A 229 -5.11 3.31 -7.76
CA ALA A 229 -4.67 4.50 -7.06
C ALA A 229 -4.77 4.30 -5.54
N TYR A 230 -4.02 5.11 -4.79
CA TYR A 230 -4.00 5.03 -3.34
C TYR A 230 -3.63 6.37 -2.69
N ASP A 231 -4.00 6.53 -1.43
CA ASP A 231 -3.52 7.57 -0.52
C ASP A 231 -3.27 6.94 0.85
N VAL A 232 -2.06 7.13 1.40
CA VAL A 232 -1.63 6.49 2.65
C VAL A 232 -1.13 7.53 3.64
N GLY A 233 -1.54 7.38 4.90
CA GLY A 233 -0.96 8.12 6.02
C GLY A 233 -1.94 8.99 6.79
N ALA A 234 -3.23 8.98 6.43
CA ALA A 234 -4.22 9.70 7.20
C ALA A 234 -4.35 9.10 8.62
N PRO A 235 -4.47 9.90 9.69
CA PRO A 235 -4.60 9.39 11.06
C PRO A 235 -5.87 8.55 11.22
N GLY A 236 -5.76 7.42 11.91
CA GLY A 236 -6.85 6.45 12.08
C GLY A 236 -8.10 6.92 12.83
N ARG A 237 -8.05 8.09 13.48
CA ARG A 237 -9.22 8.71 14.12
C ARG A 237 -10.17 9.37 13.11
N ARG A 238 -9.73 9.61 11.86
CA ARG A 238 -10.56 10.25 10.84
C ARG A 238 -11.49 9.23 10.21
N GLY A 239 -12.77 9.55 10.15
CA GLY A 239 -13.73 8.75 9.37
C GLY A 239 -13.44 8.84 7.87
N ASP A 240 -13.89 7.82 7.14
CA ASP A 240 -13.57 7.59 5.72
C ASP A 240 -13.93 8.79 4.83
N ALA A 241 -15.09 9.41 5.10
CA ALA A 241 -15.55 10.64 4.45
C ALA A 241 -14.52 11.78 4.55
N GLY A 242 -13.91 11.94 5.73
CA GLY A 242 -12.93 12.99 6.03
C GLY A 242 -11.56 12.69 5.44
N VAL A 243 -11.17 11.41 5.37
CA VAL A 243 -9.96 10.96 4.68
C VAL A 243 -10.07 11.25 3.20
N PHE A 244 -11.16 10.84 2.57
CA PHE A 244 -11.39 11.06 1.15
C PHE A 244 -11.46 12.53 0.76
N ARG A 245 -12.20 13.34 1.53
CA ARG A 245 -12.35 14.78 1.27
C ARG A 245 -11.01 15.50 1.16
N ASN A 246 -10.01 15.06 1.91
CA ASN A 246 -8.68 15.67 1.96
C ASN A 246 -7.62 14.88 1.17
N SER A 247 -8.02 13.79 0.48
CA SER A 247 -7.09 12.89 -0.18
C SER A 247 -6.49 13.50 -1.44
N ALA A 248 -5.29 13.05 -1.79
CA ALA A 248 -4.69 13.30 -3.10
C ALA A 248 -5.53 12.70 -4.24
N ILE A 249 -6.17 11.55 -3.99
CA ILE A 249 -7.08 10.91 -4.95
C ILE A 249 -8.20 11.87 -5.34
N LYS A 250 -8.94 12.42 -4.36
CA LYS A 250 -10.05 13.31 -4.64
C LYS A 250 -9.62 14.55 -5.43
N ARG A 251 -8.54 15.22 -4.99
CA ARG A 251 -8.00 16.40 -5.69
C ARG A 251 -7.54 16.07 -7.11
N TRP A 252 -6.99 14.87 -7.34
CA TRP A 252 -6.61 14.43 -8.67
C TRP A 252 -7.84 14.22 -9.55
N LEU A 253 -8.86 13.52 -9.05
CA LEU A 253 -10.11 13.25 -9.77
C LEU A 253 -10.86 14.55 -10.13
N GLU A 254 -10.95 15.51 -9.22
CA GLU A 254 -11.60 16.81 -9.49
C GLU A 254 -10.87 17.65 -10.54
N ARG A 255 -9.55 17.50 -10.68
CA ARG A 255 -8.74 18.23 -11.66
C ARG A 255 -8.65 17.56 -13.03
N HIS A 256 -8.98 16.28 -13.12
CA HIS A 256 -8.82 15.46 -14.32
C HIS A 256 -10.17 14.84 -14.74
N ASP A 257 -11.26 15.61 -14.64
CA ASP A 257 -12.58 15.15 -15.07
C ASP A 257 -12.61 14.82 -16.58
N ASP A 258 -11.74 15.46 -17.36
CA ASP A 258 -11.53 15.24 -18.80
C ASP A 258 -10.98 13.84 -19.14
N VAL A 259 -10.30 13.19 -18.19
CA VAL A 259 -9.79 11.82 -18.35
C VAL A 259 -10.92 10.81 -18.37
N PHE A 260 -12.07 11.13 -17.75
CA PHE A 260 -13.20 10.23 -17.77
C PHE A 260 -13.76 10.10 -19.19
N PRO A 261 -14.26 8.92 -19.56
CA PRO A 261 -14.97 8.74 -20.81
C PRO A 261 -16.27 9.57 -20.86
N PRO A 262 -16.79 9.84 -22.07
CA PRO A 262 -18.01 10.61 -22.25
C PRO A 262 -19.22 9.91 -21.60
N THR A 263 -20.22 10.70 -21.26
CA THR A 263 -21.48 10.22 -20.70
C THR A 263 -22.12 9.20 -21.65
N ARG A 264 -22.73 8.14 -21.09
CA ARG A 264 -23.43 7.11 -21.85
C ARG A 264 -24.93 7.15 -21.60
N GLY A 265 -25.71 6.90 -22.64
CA GLY A 265 -27.16 6.77 -22.54
C GLY A 265 -27.54 5.38 -22.07
N LEU A 266 -28.25 5.30 -20.95
CA LEU A 266 -28.79 4.09 -20.36
C LEU A 266 -30.13 3.71 -21.01
N GLY A 267 -30.13 3.53 -22.33
CA GLY A 267 -31.35 3.30 -23.11
C GLY A 267 -32.36 4.43 -22.97
N ARG A 268 -33.60 4.10 -22.55
CA ARG A 268 -34.70 5.08 -22.36
C ARG A 268 -34.63 5.83 -21.03
N VAL A 269 -33.76 5.41 -20.11
CA VAL A 269 -33.74 5.92 -18.74
C VAL A 269 -33.03 7.26 -18.67
N GLY A 270 -31.92 7.42 -19.41
CA GLY A 270 -31.24 8.70 -19.53
C GLY A 270 -29.71 8.60 -19.46
N PRO A 271 -29.02 9.74 -19.43
CA PRO A 271 -27.57 9.80 -19.41
C PRO A 271 -26.97 9.43 -18.04
N VAL A 272 -25.91 8.61 -18.04
CA VAL A 272 -25.11 8.25 -16.86
C VAL A 272 -23.62 8.46 -17.16
N GLN A 273 -22.94 9.13 -16.24
CA GLN A 273 -21.52 9.45 -16.34
C GLN A 273 -20.65 8.36 -15.74
N TYR A 274 -19.40 8.32 -16.25
CA TYR A 274 -18.34 7.54 -15.63
C TYR A 274 -18.12 7.88 -14.14
N HIS A 275 -18.21 6.90 -13.24
CA HIS A 275 -18.36 7.06 -11.79
C HIS A 275 -17.81 5.92 -10.90
N PHE A 276 -17.09 6.29 -9.85
CA PHE A 276 -16.61 5.38 -8.81
C PHE A 276 -17.74 4.90 -7.90
N LEU A 277 -17.68 3.63 -7.49
CA LEU A 277 -18.56 3.10 -6.45
C LEU A 277 -17.86 3.29 -5.10
N VAL A 278 -18.60 3.83 -4.15
CA VAL A 278 -18.07 4.20 -2.85
C VAL A 278 -18.94 3.65 -1.74
N ASP A 279 -18.36 3.50 -0.55
CA ASP A 279 -19.13 3.08 0.62
C ASP A 279 -20.12 4.17 1.10
N GLY A 280 -21.09 3.81 1.94
CA GLY A 280 -22.11 4.71 2.46
C GLY A 280 -21.55 5.91 3.25
N GLY A 281 -20.32 5.78 3.77
CA GLY A 281 -19.59 6.86 4.43
C GLY A 281 -19.19 8.02 3.51
N PHE A 282 -19.16 7.81 2.19
CA PHE A 282 -18.71 8.82 1.24
C PHE A 282 -19.85 9.76 0.78
N ALA A 283 -19.48 10.93 0.27
CA ALA A 283 -20.43 11.88 -0.30
C ALA A 283 -20.89 11.40 -1.68
N GLN A 284 -22.19 11.50 -1.95
CA GLN A 284 -22.75 11.25 -3.29
C GLN A 284 -22.34 12.37 -4.24
N GLY A 285 -21.98 12.02 -5.47
CA GLY A 285 -21.72 12.98 -6.54
C GLY A 285 -21.91 12.35 -7.93
N PRO A 286 -21.74 13.11 -9.02
CA PRO A 286 -21.87 12.59 -10.38
C PRO A 286 -20.85 11.47 -10.69
N ARG A 287 -19.64 11.60 -10.12
CA ARG A 287 -18.53 10.64 -10.25
C ARG A 287 -18.41 9.67 -9.06
N PHE A 288 -19.32 9.72 -8.07
CA PHE A 288 -19.25 8.90 -6.86
C PHE A 288 -20.64 8.41 -6.46
N ILE A 289 -20.91 7.11 -6.64
CA ILE A 289 -22.20 6.50 -6.33
C ILE A 289 -22.08 5.63 -5.10
N ARG A 290 -22.88 5.95 -4.09
CA ARG A 290 -22.95 5.25 -2.81
C ARG A 290 -24.26 4.47 -2.69
N PRO A 291 -24.35 3.48 -1.78
CA PRO A 291 -25.59 2.75 -1.56
C PRO A 291 -26.70 3.66 -1.01
N TYR A 292 -27.96 3.28 -1.21
CA TYR A 292 -29.07 3.84 -0.45
C TYR A 292 -28.85 3.58 1.04
N ARG A 293 -29.06 4.60 1.87
CA ARG A 293 -29.00 4.43 3.34
C ARG A 293 -30.18 3.60 3.82
N GLU A 294 -30.10 3.00 5.00
CA GLU A 294 -31.20 2.17 5.54
C GLU A 294 -32.58 2.85 5.49
N PRO A 295 -32.74 4.15 5.86
CA PRO A 295 -34.04 4.83 5.73
C PRO A 295 -34.51 5.00 4.28
N GLU A 296 -33.60 4.96 3.30
CA GLU A 296 -33.90 5.06 1.88
C GLU A 296 -34.25 3.70 1.26
N THR A 297 -33.95 2.57 1.92
CA THR A 297 -34.13 1.19 1.40
C THR A 297 -35.54 0.62 1.57
N THR A 298 -36.55 1.48 1.51
CA THR A 298 -37.96 1.11 1.71
C THR A 298 -38.52 0.23 0.59
N THR A 299 -38.06 0.42 -0.65
CA THR A 299 -38.50 -0.37 -1.82
C THR A 299 -37.58 -1.57 -2.10
N GLY A 300 -38.16 -2.65 -2.65
CA GLY A 300 -37.39 -3.80 -3.13
C GLY A 300 -36.34 -3.42 -4.16
N ASP A 301 -36.65 -2.49 -5.06
CA ASP A 301 -35.74 -1.99 -6.10
C ASP A 301 -34.47 -1.33 -5.54
N ARG A 302 -34.60 -0.55 -4.46
CA ARG A 302 -33.45 0.07 -3.78
C ARG A 302 -32.64 -0.96 -2.99
N ARG A 303 -33.30 -1.96 -2.38
CA ARG A 303 -32.61 -3.11 -1.76
C ARG A 303 -31.83 -3.90 -2.81
N ARG A 304 -32.40 -4.09 -3.99
CA ARG A 304 -31.73 -4.71 -5.14
C ARG A 304 -30.47 -3.98 -5.48
N PHE A 305 -30.56 -2.67 -5.73
CA PHE A 305 -29.43 -1.80 -6.05
C PHE A 305 -28.31 -1.95 -5.01
N ASN A 306 -28.66 -1.91 -3.71
CA ASN A 306 -27.67 -2.08 -2.64
C ASN A 306 -27.02 -3.46 -2.63
N ARG A 307 -27.77 -4.55 -2.86
CA ARG A 307 -27.19 -5.89 -2.99
C ARG A 307 -26.21 -5.95 -4.16
N GLN A 308 -26.46 -5.18 -5.23
CA GLN A 308 -25.52 -5.11 -6.35
C GLN A 308 -24.28 -4.32 -6.04
N LEU A 309 -24.44 -3.16 -5.41
CA LEU A 309 -23.31 -2.38 -4.97
C LEU A 309 -22.43 -3.13 -3.95
N SER A 310 -23.04 -4.05 -3.19
CA SER A 310 -22.32 -4.95 -2.28
C SER A 310 -21.24 -5.76 -2.99
N GLY A 311 -21.46 -6.21 -4.23
CA GLY A 311 -20.45 -6.94 -5.02
C GLY A 311 -19.19 -6.11 -5.27
N ALA A 312 -19.35 -4.80 -5.49
CA ALA A 312 -18.26 -3.85 -5.67
C ALA A 312 -17.41 -3.77 -4.42
N ARG A 313 -18.08 -3.60 -3.27
CA ARG A 313 -17.41 -3.51 -1.98
C ARG A 313 -16.58 -4.76 -1.75
N HIS A 314 -17.17 -5.95 -1.87
CA HIS A 314 -16.45 -7.21 -1.69
C HIS A 314 -15.16 -7.31 -2.52
N MET A 315 -15.11 -6.72 -3.71
CA MET A 315 -13.91 -6.70 -4.55
C MET A 315 -12.75 -5.94 -3.90
N ILE A 316 -13.00 -4.73 -3.40
CA ILE A 316 -11.96 -3.95 -2.72
C ILE A 316 -11.61 -4.57 -1.36
N GLU A 317 -12.59 -5.10 -0.62
CA GLU A 317 -12.33 -5.82 0.63
C GLU A 317 -11.43 -7.05 0.40
N SER A 318 -11.72 -7.80 -0.67
CA SER A 318 -10.93 -8.96 -1.09
C SER A 318 -9.54 -8.56 -1.56
N THR A 319 -9.39 -7.41 -2.23
CA THR A 319 -8.07 -6.89 -2.64
C THR A 319 -7.21 -6.62 -1.41
N PHE A 320 -7.78 -6.01 -0.37
CA PHE A 320 -7.09 -5.82 0.92
C PHE A 320 -6.82 -7.15 1.64
N GLY A 321 -7.76 -8.09 1.60
CA GLY A 321 -7.60 -9.44 2.15
C GLY A 321 -6.42 -10.17 1.50
N LEU A 322 -6.31 -10.12 0.17
CA LEU A 322 -5.21 -10.69 -0.61
C LEU A 322 -3.87 -10.04 -0.26
N LEU A 323 -3.83 -8.70 -0.16
CA LEU A 323 -2.64 -7.98 0.25
C LEU A 323 -2.17 -8.43 1.64
N ALA A 324 -3.09 -8.52 2.60
CA ALA A 324 -2.79 -8.95 3.97
C ALA A 324 -2.35 -10.42 4.02
N GLN A 325 -3.05 -11.32 3.33
CA GLN A 325 -2.72 -12.75 3.29
C GLN A 325 -1.33 -13.00 2.71
N ARG A 326 -0.98 -12.27 1.63
CA ARG A 326 0.35 -12.32 1.01
C ARG A 326 1.42 -11.73 1.91
N PHE A 327 1.13 -10.59 2.53
CA PHE A 327 2.07 -9.85 3.39
C PHE A 327 1.56 -9.79 4.82
N GLN A 328 1.77 -10.90 5.54
CA GLN A 328 1.19 -11.11 6.85
C GLN A 328 1.67 -10.12 7.92
N ILE A 329 2.73 -9.36 7.66
CA ILE A 329 3.17 -8.26 8.53
C ILE A 329 2.06 -7.23 8.75
N LEU A 330 1.16 -7.03 7.78
CA LEU A 330 0.00 -6.14 7.90
C LEU A 330 -1.00 -6.61 8.95
N MET A 331 -0.98 -7.90 9.31
CA MET A 331 -1.80 -8.47 10.38
C MET A 331 -1.12 -8.42 11.76
N THR A 332 0.05 -7.79 11.86
CA THR A 332 0.86 -7.70 13.09
C THR A 332 0.87 -6.28 13.64
N ARG A 333 1.05 -6.13 14.95
CA ARG A 333 1.29 -4.83 15.59
C ARG A 333 2.73 -4.39 15.34
N MET A 334 2.92 -3.45 14.41
CA MET A 334 4.24 -2.90 14.10
C MET A 334 4.53 -1.65 14.93
N THR A 335 5.72 -1.61 15.54
CA THR A 335 6.26 -0.42 16.23
C THR A 335 7.12 0.40 15.27
N LEU A 336 6.47 0.92 14.23
CA LEU A 336 7.09 1.80 13.22
C LEU A 336 6.58 3.23 13.38
N THR A 337 7.39 4.21 12.97
CA THR A 337 6.91 5.58 12.80
C THR A 337 5.93 5.65 11.62
N PRO A 338 4.99 6.62 11.59
CA PRO A 338 4.02 6.75 10.49
C PRO A 338 4.65 6.80 9.10
N GLU A 339 5.80 7.45 8.95
CA GLU A 339 6.52 7.59 7.68
C GLU A 339 7.10 6.25 7.22
N ARG A 340 7.70 5.50 8.14
CA ARG A 340 8.25 4.16 7.87
C ARG A 340 7.14 3.16 7.56
N ALA A 341 6.03 3.23 8.30
CA ALA A 341 4.85 2.42 8.04
C ALA A 341 4.26 2.73 6.65
N LYS A 342 4.16 4.02 6.28
CA LYS A 342 3.70 4.43 4.94
C LYS A 342 4.57 3.84 3.83
N ARG A 343 5.89 3.93 3.95
CA ARG A 343 6.83 3.33 2.97
C ARG A 343 6.65 1.82 2.89
N LEU A 344 6.59 1.14 4.03
CA LEU A 344 6.38 -0.30 4.05
C LEU A 344 5.10 -0.66 3.28
N VAL A 345 3.98 -0.02 3.61
CA VAL A 345 2.70 -0.26 2.94
C VAL A 345 2.78 -0.02 1.43
N VAL A 346 3.35 1.09 0.99
CA VAL A 346 3.48 1.41 -0.44
C VAL A 346 4.33 0.36 -1.15
N SER A 347 5.46 -0.06 -0.57
CA SER A 347 6.30 -1.11 -1.14
C SER A 347 5.55 -2.44 -1.29
N LEU A 348 4.71 -2.82 -0.31
CA LEU A 348 3.88 -4.02 -0.40
C LEU A 348 2.79 -3.90 -1.47
N MET A 349 2.20 -2.72 -1.67
CA MET A 349 1.23 -2.50 -2.74
C MET A 349 1.88 -2.59 -4.13
N ILE A 350 3.10 -2.07 -4.29
CA ILE A 350 3.88 -2.23 -5.53
C ILE A 350 4.11 -3.72 -5.81
N LEU A 351 4.62 -4.45 -4.83
CA LEU A 351 4.82 -5.90 -4.95
C LEU A 351 3.50 -6.63 -5.24
N HIS A 352 2.40 -6.27 -4.58
CA HIS A 352 1.09 -6.88 -4.84
C HIS A 352 0.67 -6.79 -6.31
N ASN A 353 0.83 -5.61 -6.90
CA ASN A 353 0.46 -5.37 -8.30
C ASN A 353 1.44 -5.99 -9.31
N MET A 354 2.73 -6.07 -8.96
CA MET A 354 3.77 -6.62 -9.84
C MET A 354 3.83 -8.13 -9.85
N LEU A 355 3.65 -8.77 -8.70
CA LEU A 355 3.89 -10.20 -8.57
C LEU A 355 2.79 -11.01 -9.25
N PRO A 356 3.16 -12.07 -10.01
CA PRO A 356 2.21 -12.94 -10.67
C PRO A 356 1.15 -13.46 -9.70
N ARG A 357 -0.10 -13.48 -10.15
CA ARG A 357 -1.20 -14.05 -9.37
C ARG A 357 -1.30 -15.52 -9.71
N ARG A 358 -0.73 -16.36 -8.85
CA ARG A 358 -0.98 -17.81 -8.94
C ARG A 358 -2.46 -18.05 -8.65
N GLN A 359 -3.11 -18.83 -9.50
CA GLN A 359 -4.55 -19.11 -9.41
C GLN A 359 -4.93 -19.70 -8.04
N ASP A 360 -4.01 -20.41 -7.40
CA ASP A 360 -4.19 -21.06 -6.08
C ASP A 360 -4.47 -20.06 -4.95
N SER A 361 -3.82 -18.90 -4.94
CA SER A 361 -4.07 -17.85 -3.94
C SER A 361 -5.44 -17.18 -4.11
N LEU A 362 -6.08 -17.36 -5.26
CA LEU A 362 -7.41 -16.84 -5.59
C LEU A 362 -8.51 -17.91 -5.47
N ALA A 363 -8.17 -19.13 -5.05
CA ALA A 363 -9.15 -20.21 -4.84
C ALA A 363 -9.92 -20.03 -3.52
N GLU A 364 -9.28 -19.43 -2.51
CA GLU A 364 -9.88 -19.15 -1.19
C GLU A 364 -10.68 -17.84 -1.16
N VAL A 365 -10.50 -16.96 -2.16
CA VAL A 365 -11.28 -15.72 -2.25
C VAL A 365 -12.61 -16.03 -2.90
N GLU A 366 -13.69 -15.92 -2.13
CA GLU A 366 -15.06 -16.09 -2.62
C GLU A 366 -15.34 -15.07 -3.74
N ARG A 367 -15.36 -15.56 -4.99
CA ARG A 367 -15.61 -14.73 -6.17
C ARG A 367 -17.11 -14.59 -6.36
N PHE A 368 -17.56 -13.39 -6.73
CA PHE A 368 -18.92 -13.23 -7.24
C PHE A 368 -19.08 -14.09 -8.50
N ARG A 369 -20.14 -14.91 -8.56
CA ARG A 369 -20.34 -15.83 -9.69
C ARG A 369 -20.63 -15.03 -10.97
N PRO A 370 -19.87 -15.25 -12.07
CA PRO A 370 -20.23 -14.68 -13.37
C PRO A 370 -21.54 -15.31 -13.86
N ALA A 371 -22.48 -14.51 -14.37
CA ALA A 371 -23.71 -15.02 -14.99
C ALA A 371 -23.56 -15.23 -16.51
N GLN A 372 -24.45 -16.04 -17.09
CA GLN A 372 -24.29 -16.69 -18.39
C GLN A 372 -24.73 -15.86 -19.63
N ASN A 373 -25.23 -14.63 -19.47
CA ASN A 373 -25.85 -13.89 -20.58
C ASN A 373 -25.00 -12.68 -21.04
N ALA A 374 -24.86 -12.52 -22.35
CA ALA A 374 -24.18 -11.41 -23.02
C ALA A 374 -25.18 -10.31 -23.44
N TYR A 375 -24.83 -9.05 -23.23
CA TYR A 375 -25.66 -7.87 -23.56
C TYR A 375 -24.95 -6.93 -24.56
N HIS A 376 -25.74 -6.07 -25.21
CA HIS A 376 -25.28 -5.14 -26.26
C HIS A 376 -24.63 -3.86 -25.71
N PRO A 377 -23.63 -3.28 -26.40
CA PRO A 377 -22.93 -2.07 -25.95
C PRO A 377 -23.81 -0.81 -25.95
N LEU A 378 -23.66 0.04 -24.92
CA LEU A 378 -24.35 1.33 -24.77
C LEU A 378 -23.84 2.40 -25.75
N ARG A 379 -24.67 3.42 -26.04
CA ARG A 379 -24.34 4.56 -26.89
C ARG A 379 -23.88 5.78 -26.07
N ASN A 380 -22.91 6.54 -26.59
CA ASN A 380 -22.48 7.80 -25.99
C ASN A 380 -23.55 8.89 -26.16
N THR A 381 -23.58 9.86 -25.24
CA THR A 381 -24.50 11.00 -25.24
C THR A 381 -23.83 12.25 -24.69
N ASP A 382 -24.21 13.42 -25.20
CA ASP A 382 -23.67 14.73 -24.78
C ASP A 382 -24.41 15.32 -23.56
N LEU A 383 -25.49 14.67 -23.12
CA LEU A 383 -26.30 15.14 -21.98
C LEU A 383 -25.58 14.87 -20.65
N LEU A 384 -25.47 15.89 -19.79
CA LEU A 384 -24.93 15.75 -18.44
C LEU A 384 -26.07 15.59 -17.42
N PRO A 385 -26.06 14.54 -16.57
CA PRO A 385 -27.07 14.39 -15.53
C PRO A 385 -26.89 15.44 -14.41
N THR A 386 -27.99 16.00 -13.92
CA THR A 386 -28.01 16.83 -12.72
C THR A 386 -27.78 15.96 -11.46
N GLY A 387 -26.85 16.39 -10.60
CA GLY A 387 -26.36 15.60 -9.46
C GLY A 387 -27.48 15.13 -8.53
N GLY A 388 -27.57 13.81 -8.32
CA GLY A 388 -28.64 13.13 -7.59
C GLY A 388 -29.39 12.11 -8.44
N ALA A 389 -29.54 12.38 -9.75
CA ALA A 389 -30.32 11.52 -10.65
C ALA A 389 -29.62 10.19 -11.00
N ALA A 390 -28.28 10.14 -11.12
CA ALA A 390 -27.59 8.96 -11.64
C ALA A 390 -27.94 7.66 -10.89
N ARG A 391 -27.92 7.69 -9.55
CA ARG A 391 -28.26 6.51 -8.72
C ARG A 391 -29.72 6.04 -8.94
N ASP A 392 -30.64 6.99 -9.04
CA ASP A 392 -32.05 6.69 -9.25
C ASP A 392 -32.32 6.23 -10.69
N LEU A 393 -31.65 6.82 -11.68
CA LEU A 393 -31.65 6.38 -13.08
C LEU A 393 -31.14 4.95 -13.20
N ILE A 394 -30.03 4.65 -12.56
CA ILE A 394 -29.49 3.30 -12.51
C ILE A 394 -30.49 2.32 -11.90
N THR A 395 -31.13 2.71 -10.79
CA THR A 395 -32.14 1.87 -10.15
C THR A 395 -33.34 1.65 -11.06
N GLN A 396 -33.80 2.68 -11.77
CA GLN A 396 -34.87 2.57 -12.75
C GLN A 396 -34.48 1.66 -13.91
N TYR A 397 -33.24 1.73 -14.40
CA TYR A 397 -32.76 0.84 -15.44
C TYR A 397 -32.74 -0.62 -15.02
N TYR A 398 -32.37 -0.88 -13.76
CA TYR A 398 -32.52 -2.21 -13.18
C TYR A 398 -33.99 -2.65 -13.11
N VAL A 399 -34.94 -1.76 -12.84
CA VAL A 399 -36.37 -2.08 -12.91
C VAL A 399 -36.78 -2.39 -14.35
N ASP A 400 -36.39 -1.57 -15.32
CA ASP A 400 -36.75 -1.75 -16.73
C ASP A 400 -36.23 -3.09 -17.30
N LEU A 401 -35.04 -3.52 -16.88
CA LEU A 401 -34.44 -4.78 -17.33
C LEU A 401 -35.05 -6.02 -16.67
N TYR A 402 -35.51 -5.93 -15.43
CA TYR A 402 -35.79 -7.12 -14.59
C TYR A 402 -37.16 -7.12 -13.91
N GLY A 403 -37.94 -6.06 -14.09
CA GLY A 403 -39.14 -5.80 -13.33
C GLY A 403 -38.87 -5.30 -11.92
N HIS A 404 -39.95 -4.92 -11.24
CA HIS A 404 -39.90 -4.51 -9.84
C HIS A 404 -39.57 -5.69 -8.93
N GLU A 405 -38.66 -5.45 -7.98
CA GLU A 405 -38.40 -6.38 -6.90
C GLU A 405 -39.46 -6.19 -5.80
N ARG A 406 -40.14 -7.30 -5.47
CA ARG A 406 -41.22 -7.33 -4.46
C ARG A 406 -40.71 -7.11 -3.04
#